data_AF-A0A7X2M572-F1
#
_entry.id   AF-A0A7X2M572-F1
#
_cell.length_a   1.000
_cell.length_b   1.000
_cell.length_c   1.000
_cell.angle_alpha   90.00
_cell.angle_beta   90.00
_cell.angle_gamma   90.00
#
_symmetry.space_group_name_H-M   'P 1'
#
loop_
_entity.id
_entity.type
_entity.pdbx_description
1 polymer ?
#
loop_
_entity_poly.entity_id
_entity_poly.type
_entity_poly.pdbx_seq_one_letter_code
_entity_poly.pdbx_strand_id
1 'polypeptide(L)'
;MNRTQIVKKSLNFEDPGIVPYSIYLTEEGYGLYGDRLIDDYGNEKIQTDYRQGKLSQKEAASLAIGNFILYAEAPWWDWINLPAEFKEEDTPEGLPDTIGKGSYEAFFEKVEYLKKNYDAYILVTIWGSHWEKAYFSRGIENFLCDLAADPEWCRKLLELIIRKNLVMLENILTCPYIDGVLLGSDWGTQNDLIMSPECFRTLIKEGEIQEYKLIKNTRKMFLYIHVEISYGLWMTLQRWE
;
A
#
# COMPACT_ATOMS: atom_id res chain seq x y z
N MET A 1 12.31 23.63 8.54
CA MET A 1 11.20 22.67 8.52
C MET A 1 11.74 21.38 7.93
N ASN A 2 11.53 20.26 8.60
CA ASN A 2 12.02 18.97 8.10
C ASN A 2 11.07 18.40 7.02
N ARG A 3 11.51 17.41 6.25
CA ARG A 3 10.70 16.82 5.16
C ARG A 3 9.39 16.25 5.66
N THR A 4 9.37 15.63 6.84
CA THR A 4 8.13 15.15 7.47
C THR A 4 7.11 16.28 7.66
N GLN A 5 7.53 17.43 8.18
CA GLN A 5 6.68 18.59 8.39
C GLN A 5 6.16 19.16 7.06
N ILE A 6 7.02 19.24 6.04
CA ILE A 6 6.63 19.71 4.69
C ILE A 6 5.53 18.81 4.13
N VAL A 7 5.73 17.48 4.15
CA VAL A 7 4.72 16.52 3.69
C VAL A 7 3.42 16.72 4.48
N LYS A 8 3.47 16.78 5.81
CA LYS A 8 2.28 16.98 6.65
C LYS A 8 1.52 18.28 6.35
N LYS A 9 2.22 19.38 6.07
CA LYS A 9 1.57 20.64 5.64
C LYS A 9 0.86 20.48 4.30
N SER A 10 1.53 19.88 3.32
CA SER A 10 0.91 19.60 2.01
C SER A 10 -0.33 18.74 2.12
N LEU A 11 -0.29 17.69 2.95
CA LEU A 11 -1.44 16.82 3.21
C LEU A 11 -2.61 17.54 3.90
N ASN A 12 -2.31 18.60 4.66
CA ASN A 12 -3.30 19.45 5.30
C ASN A 12 -3.76 20.63 4.42
N PHE A 13 -3.36 20.67 3.14
CA PHE A 13 -3.63 21.78 2.23
C PHE A 13 -3.09 23.13 2.71
N GLU A 14 -2.05 23.11 3.53
CA GLU A 14 -1.32 24.29 3.95
C GLU A 14 -0.13 24.53 3.00
N ASP A 15 0.28 25.78 2.82
CA ASP A 15 1.46 26.11 2.02
C ASP A 15 2.75 25.54 2.67
N PRO A 16 3.41 24.53 2.07
CA PRO A 16 4.62 23.93 2.60
C PRO A 16 5.89 24.74 2.30
N GLY A 17 5.81 25.79 1.48
CA GLY A 17 6.95 26.56 0.93
C GLY A 17 7.71 25.84 -0.19
N ILE A 18 7.63 24.51 -0.25
CA ILE A 18 8.12 23.68 -1.35
C ILE A 18 7.20 22.48 -1.56
N VAL A 19 6.88 22.16 -2.81
CA VAL A 19 6.07 20.98 -3.13
C VAL A 19 6.89 19.71 -2.82
N PRO A 20 6.47 18.85 -1.88
CA PRO A 20 7.16 17.60 -1.63
C PRO A 20 7.02 16.66 -2.83
N TYR A 21 8.06 15.89 -3.11
CA TYR A 21 8.07 14.91 -4.20
C TYR A 21 8.59 13.56 -3.72
N SER A 22 8.18 12.52 -4.43
CA SER A 22 8.67 11.16 -4.24
C SER A 22 8.67 10.45 -5.60
N ILE A 23 9.86 10.33 -6.18
CA ILE A 23 10.06 9.79 -7.53
C ILE A 23 10.60 8.37 -7.40
N TYR A 24 9.93 7.43 -8.05
CA TYR A 24 10.33 6.03 -8.11
C TYR A 24 10.52 5.59 -9.55
N LEU A 25 11.41 4.61 -9.72
CA LEU A 25 11.66 3.95 -10.99
C LEU A 25 10.92 2.60 -11.00
N THR A 26 10.71 2.07 -12.19
CA THR A 26 10.35 0.65 -12.35
C THR A 26 11.50 -0.23 -11.86
N GLU A 27 11.25 -1.53 -11.63
CA GLU A 27 12.32 -2.49 -11.28
C GLU A 27 13.45 -2.47 -12.33
N GLU A 28 13.09 -2.44 -13.62
CA GLU A 28 14.06 -2.32 -14.71
C GLU A 28 14.86 -1.00 -14.62
N GLY A 29 14.18 0.11 -14.31
CA GLY A 29 14.82 1.40 -14.12
C GLY A 29 15.81 1.40 -12.94
N TYR A 30 15.45 0.79 -11.81
CA TYR A 30 16.37 0.61 -10.68
C TYR A 30 17.56 -0.29 -11.05
N GLY A 31 17.33 -1.37 -11.80
CA GLY A 31 18.41 -2.23 -12.28
C GLY A 31 19.43 -1.51 -13.17
N LEU A 32 18.99 -0.54 -13.98
CA LEU A 32 19.85 0.21 -14.89
C LEU A 32 20.51 1.44 -14.26
N TYR A 33 19.81 2.13 -13.36
CA TYR A 33 20.21 3.47 -12.89
C TYR A 33 20.33 3.58 -11.36
N GLY A 34 19.86 2.60 -10.59
CA GLY A 34 19.80 2.69 -9.13
C GLY A 34 21.16 2.97 -8.49
N ASP A 35 22.19 2.18 -8.81
CA ASP A 35 23.54 2.37 -8.28
C ASP A 35 24.16 3.69 -8.75
N ARG A 36 23.93 4.07 -10.01
CA ARG A 36 24.42 5.36 -10.54
C ARG A 36 23.83 6.54 -9.79
N LEU A 37 22.54 6.51 -9.47
CA LEU A 37 21.92 7.57 -8.67
C LEU A 37 22.54 7.67 -7.27
N ILE A 38 22.91 6.55 -6.66
CA ILE A 38 23.56 6.51 -5.36
C ILE A 38 24.99 7.07 -5.43
N ASP A 39 25.74 6.72 -6.47
CA ASP A 39 27.11 7.17 -6.66
C ASP A 39 27.18 8.66 -7.02
N ASP A 40 26.30 9.12 -7.92
CA ASP A 40 26.32 10.49 -8.45
C ASP A 40 25.72 11.51 -7.46
N TYR A 41 24.69 11.12 -6.69
CA TYR A 41 23.92 12.05 -5.84
C TYR A 41 23.94 11.70 -4.35
N GLY A 42 24.36 10.49 -3.98
CA GLY A 42 24.41 10.07 -2.58
C GLY A 42 25.57 10.73 -1.82
N ASN A 43 25.33 11.13 -0.57
CA ASN A 43 26.41 11.55 0.32
C ASN A 43 27.15 10.32 0.90
N GLU A 44 28.30 10.56 1.55
CA GLU A 44 29.15 9.50 2.11
C GLU A 44 28.39 8.57 3.07
N LYS A 45 27.45 9.12 3.86
CA LYS A 45 26.63 8.33 4.78
C LYS A 45 25.72 7.37 4.03
N ILE A 46 24.98 7.86 3.02
CA ILE A 46 24.07 7.05 2.20
C ILE A 46 24.84 5.94 1.50
N GLN A 47 25.95 6.27 0.85
CA GLN A 47 26.78 5.28 0.14
C GLN A 47 27.38 4.24 1.10
N THR A 48 27.75 4.64 2.31
CA THR A 48 28.29 3.72 3.33
C THR A 48 27.21 2.79 3.86
N ASP A 49 26.04 3.32 4.20
CA ASP A 49 24.93 2.51 4.72
C ASP A 49 24.38 1.57 3.64
N TYR A 50 24.37 1.97 2.37
CA TYR A 50 24.04 1.09 1.25
C TYR A 50 25.03 -0.08 1.14
N ARG A 51 26.34 0.20 1.11
CA ARG A 51 27.40 -0.84 1.05
C ARG A 51 27.38 -1.79 2.24
N GLN A 52 26.91 -1.33 3.40
CA GLN A 52 26.76 -2.15 4.62
C GLN A 52 25.44 -2.92 4.68
N GLY A 53 24.56 -2.80 3.67
CA GLY A 53 23.26 -3.44 3.62
C GLY A 53 22.22 -2.84 4.58
N LYS A 54 22.50 -1.67 5.16
CA LYS A 54 21.55 -0.96 6.04
C LYS A 54 20.47 -0.23 5.27
N LEU A 55 20.74 0.11 4.00
CA LEU A 55 19.77 0.62 3.04
C LEU A 55 19.63 -0.37 1.89
N SER A 56 18.42 -0.57 1.38
CA SER A 56 18.21 -1.19 0.08
C SER A 56 18.62 -0.23 -1.04
N GLN A 57 18.79 -0.74 -2.26
CA GLN A 57 19.10 0.11 -3.42
C GLN A 57 18.03 1.19 -3.63
N LYS A 58 16.74 0.84 -3.48
CA LYS A 58 15.62 1.77 -3.65
C LYS A 58 15.63 2.89 -2.61
N GLU A 59 15.89 2.55 -1.35
CA GLU A 59 15.97 3.53 -0.26
C GLU A 59 17.16 4.47 -0.43
N ALA A 60 18.34 3.91 -0.74
CA ALA A 60 19.55 4.69 -0.95
C ALA A 60 19.42 5.63 -2.15
N ALA A 61 18.88 5.13 -3.28
CA ALA A 61 18.63 5.96 -4.47
C ALA A 61 17.59 7.05 -4.18
N SER A 62 16.50 6.72 -3.47
CA SER A 62 15.46 7.68 -3.06
C SER A 62 16.03 8.81 -2.20
N LEU A 63 16.88 8.46 -1.22
CA LEU A 63 17.58 9.44 -0.38
C LEU A 63 18.57 10.29 -1.19
N ALA A 64 19.32 9.67 -2.11
CA ALA A 64 20.31 10.34 -2.95
C ALA A 64 19.67 11.41 -3.86
N ILE A 65 18.55 11.10 -4.51
CA ILE A 65 17.83 12.05 -5.37
C ILE A 65 16.96 13.06 -4.59
N GLY A 66 16.97 12.97 -3.26
CA GLY A 66 16.36 13.96 -2.40
C GLY A 66 14.86 13.80 -2.15
N ASN A 67 14.29 12.62 -2.38
CA ASN A 67 12.88 12.36 -2.12
C ASN A 67 12.47 12.70 -0.68
N PHE A 68 11.23 13.17 -0.54
CA PHE A 68 10.66 13.57 0.74
C PHE A 68 10.05 12.39 1.51
N ILE A 69 9.64 11.36 0.77
CA ILE A 69 8.96 10.18 1.30
C ILE A 69 9.83 8.96 1.02
N LEU A 70 9.99 8.10 2.03
CA LEU A 70 10.51 6.75 1.90
C LEU A 70 9.39 5.76 2.14
N TYR A 71 9.25 4.79 1.24
CA TYR A 71 8.36 3.67 1.44
C TYR A 71 8.99 2.64 2.36
N ALA A 72 8.21 2.19 3.34
CA ALA A 72 8.57 1.10 4.23
C ALA A 72 7.70 -0.12 3.90
N GLU A 73 8.36 -1.21 3.51
CA GLU A 73 7.70 -2.50 3.31
C GLU A 73 7.36 -3.10 4.67
N ALA A 74 6.06 -3.32 4.91
CA ALA A 74 5.58 -3.92 6.15
C ALA A 74 5.41 -5.44 5.98
N PRO A 75 5.51 -6.21 7.09
CA PRO A 75 5.07 -7.60 7.10
C PRO A 75 3.60 -7.66 6.70
N TRP A 76 3.27 -8.62 5.85
CA TRP A 76 1.93 -8.76 5.31
C TRP A 76 1.55 -10.24 5.24
N TRP A 77 0.57 -10.56 4.42
CA TRP A 77 0.13 -11.92 4.23
C TRP A 77 -0.16 -12.19 2.75
N ASP A 78 -0.17 -13.46 2.39
CA ASP A 78 -0.42 -13.89 1.03
C ASP A 78 -1.22 -15.18 0.97
N TRP A 79 -1.74 -15.49 -0.21
CA TRP A 79 -2.34 -16.78 -0.48
C TRP A 79 -1.27 -17.87 -0.50
N ILE A 80 -1.63 -19.06 -0.04
CA ILE A 80 -0.78 -20.25 -0.12
C ILE A 80 -1.62 -21.44 -0.56
N ASN A 81 -1.01 -22.36 -1.30
CA ASN A 81 -1.65 -23.61 -1.75
C ASN A 81 -2.99 -23.38 -2.47
N LEU A 82 -3.08 -22.36 -3.34
CA LEU A 82 -4.29 -22.11 -4.13
C LEU A 82 -4.72 -23.40 -4.86
N PRO A 83 -5.90 -23.96 -4.53
CA PRO A 83 -6.41 -25.16 -5.19
C PRO A 83 -6.56 -24.94 -6.71
N ALA A 84 -6.45 -26.00 -7.49
CA ALA A 84 -6.55 -25.91 -8.96
C ALA A 84 -7.91 -25.32 -9.42
N GLU A 85 -8.99 -25.61 -8.68
CA GLU A 85 -10.34 -25.07 -8.90
C GLU A 85 -10.40 -23.54 -8.92
N PHE A 86 -9.46 -22.82 -8.27
CA PHE A 86 -9.43 -21.36 -8.30
C PHE A 86 -9.15 -20.79 -9.70
N LYS A 87 -8.66 -21.63 -10.63
CA LYS A 87 -8.44 -21.26 -12.03
C LYS A 87 -9.59 -21.67 -12.95
N GLU A 88 -10.51 -22.48 -12.46
CA GLU A 88 -11.65 -22.97 -13.23
C GLU A 88 -12.79 -21.93 -13.22
N GLU A 89 -13.74 -22.11 -14.15
CA GLU A 89 -14.86 -21.19 -14.37
C GLU A 89 -15.87 -21.18 -13.22
N ASP A 90 -16.12 -22.35 -12.62
CA ASP A 90 -17.07 -22.49 -11.51
C ASP A 90 -16.53 -21.84 -10.22
N THR A 91 -17.44 -21.29 -9.41
CA THR A 91 -17.11 -20.77 -8.08
C THR A 91 -16.54 -21.91 -7.20
N PRO A 92 -15.36 -21.74 -6.58
CA PRO A 92 -14.80 -22.74 -5.68
C PRO A 92 -15.72 -23.05 -4.49
N GLU A 93 -15.71 -24.28 -4.00
CA GLU A 93 -16.50 -24.65 -2.82
C GLU A 93 -15.92 -24.03 -1.54
N GLY A 94 -14.59 -23.90 -1.47
CA GLY A 94 -13.83 -23.45 -0.30
C GLY A 94 -13.21 -22.07 -0.44
N LEU A 95 -12.68 -21.57 0.67
CA LEU A 95 -11.80 -20.41 0.69
C LEU A 95 -10.33 -20.87 0.69
N PRO A 96 -9.41 -20.10 0.11
CA PRO A 96 -8.01 -20.51 0.03
C PRO A 96 -7.28 -20.26 1.36
N ASP A 97 -6.20 -21.00 1.56
CA ASP A 97 -5.32 -20.82 2.73
C ASP A 97 -4.48 -19.54 2.62
N THR A 98 -4.08 -19.03 3.78
CA THR A 98 -3.27 -17.80 3.90
C THR A 98 -2.01 -18.06 4.70
N ILE A 99 -0.92 -17.34 4.38
CA ILE A 99 0.34 -17.36 5.13
C ILE A 99 0.82 -15.93 5.41
N GLY A 100 1.39 -15.69 6.60
CA GLY A 100 2.09 -14.44 6.90
C GLY A 100 3.47 -14.40 6.26
N LYS A 101 3.92 -13.22 5.80
CA LYS A 101 5.24 -12.99 5.22
C LYS A 101 5.91 -11.79 5.88
N GLY A 102 7.24 -11.85 6.02
CA GLY A 102 8.05 -10.81 6.67
C GLY A 102 8.17 -10.98 8.18
N SER A 103 8.84 -10.03 8.84
CA SER A 103 9.07 -10.01 10.29
C SER A 103 8.77 -8.62 10.85
N TYR A 104 7.97 -8.57 11.90
CA TYR A 104 7.64 -7.33 12.60
C TYR A 104 8.87 -6.74 13.29
N GLU A 105 9.74 -7.58 13.84
CA GLU A 105 10.99 -7.18 14.46
C GLU A 105 11.88 -6.47 13.43
N ALA A 106 12.13 -7.11 12.29
CA ALA A 106 12.93 -6.53 11.22
C ALA A 106 12.31 -5.22 10.68
N PHE A 107 10.98 -5.16 10.55
CA PHE A 107 10.28 -3.96 10.14
C PHE A 107 10.44 -2.81 11.13
N PHE A 108 10.26 -3.06 12.44
CA PHE A 108 10.39 -2.02 13.45
C PHE A 108 11.83 -1.52 13.55
N GLU A 109 12.82 -2.42 13.57
CA GLU A 109 14.24 -2.05 13.56
C GLU A 109 14.58 -1.20 12.33
N LYS A 110 14.08 -1.61 11.15
CA LYS A 110 14.31 -0.90 9.90
C LYS A 110 13.73 0.50 9.91
N VAL A 111 12.45 0.64 10.25
CA VAL A 111 11.76 1.93 10.24
C VAL A 111 12.33 2.85 11.32
N GLU A 112 12.66 2.33 12.51
CA GLU A 112 13.35 3.08 13.56
C GLU A 112 14.68 3.64 13.04
N TYR A 113 15.48 2.78 12.39
CA TYR A 113 16.75 3.17 11.82
C TYR A 113 16.58 4.28 10.78
N LEU A 114 15.67 4.12 9.82
CA LEU A 114 15.39 5.14 8.80
C LEU A 114 14.98 6.46 9.46
N LYS A 115 14.02 6.42 10.40
CA LYS A 115 13.47 7.62 11.04
C LYS A 115 14.51 8.38 11.88
N LYS A 116 15.43 7.67 12.54
CA LYS A 116 16.49 8.28 13.37
C LYS A 116 17.66 8.84 12.56
N ASN A 117 17.93 8.29 11.39
CA ASN A 117 19.15 8.59 10.63
C ASN A 117 18.92 9.48 9.41
N TYR A 118 17.69 9.60 8.94
CA TYR A 118 17.36 10.29 7.71
C TYR A 118 16.14 11.21 7.88
N ASP A 119 16.24 12.42 7.33
CA ASP A 119 15.07 13.29 7.22
C ASP A 119 14.22 12.83 6.02
N ALA A 120 13.18 12.07 6.33
CA ALA A 120 12.17 11.63 5.38
C ALA A 120 10.85 11.38 6.11
N TYR A 121 9.75 11.50 5.38
CA TYR A 121 8.46 11.01 5.81
C TYR A 121 8.42 9.50 5.53
N ILE A 122 8.19 8.67 6.55
CA ILE A 122 8.14 7.22 6.39
C ILE A 122 6.69 6.78 6.14
N LEU A 123 6.42 6.28 4.94
CA LEU A 123 5.10 5.85 4.51
C LEU A 123 5.09 4.33 4.35
N VAL A 124 4.23 3.65 5.11
CA VAL A 124 3.92 2.23 4.81
C VAL A 124 2.97 2.20 3.64
N THR A 125 3.25 1.39 2.62
CA THR A 125 2.38 1.23 1.45
C THR A 125 1.87 -0.20 1.39
N ILE A 126 0.55 -0.36 1.32
CA ILE A 126 -0.10 -1.65 1.07
C ILE A 126 -0.89 -1.49 -0.22
N TRP A 127 -0.47 -2.26 -1.23
CA TRP A 127 -1.09 -2.28 -2.54
C TRP A 127 -2.02 -3.48 -2.64
N GLY A 128 -3.22 -3.26 -3.15
CA GLY A 128 -4.17 -4.32 -3.39
C GLY A 128 -4.62 -5.05 -2.13
N SER A 129 -5.03 -4.28 -1.11
CA SER A 129 -5.37 -4.84 0.20
C SER A 129 -6.61 -5.72 0.17
N HIS A 130 -7.62 -5.40 -0.66
CA HIS A 130 -8.94 -6.00 -0.56
C HIS A 130 -9.46 -6.57 -1.89
N TRP A 131 -9.89 -5.70 -2.81
CA TRP A 131 -10.40 -6.09 -4.13
C TRP A 131 -9.37 -6.91 -4.93
N GLU A 132 -8.15 -6.39 -5.03
CA GLU A 132 -7.06 -7.05 -5.74
C GLU A 132 -6.66 -8.35 -5.09
N LYS A 133 -6.65 -8.40 -3.76
CA LYS A 133 -6.34 -9.63 -3.05
C LYS A 133 -7.31 -10.75 -3.43
N ALA A 134 -8.60 -10.42 -3.58
CA ALA A 134 -9.60 -11.39 -4.03
C ALA A 134 -9.33 -11.86 -5.46
N TYR A 135 -9.22 -10.95 -6.43
CA TYR A 135 -9.03 -11.38 -7.82
C TYR A 135 -7.63 -11.95 -8.09
N PHE A 136 -6.60 -11.65 -7.29
CA PHE A 136 -5.29 -12.33 -7.38
C PHE A 136 -5.40 -13.82 -7.04
N SER A 137 -6.40 -14.24 -6.27
CA SER A 137 -6.64 -15.66 -6.00
C SER A 137 -7.41 -16.37 -7.13
N ARG A 138 -8.32 -15.65 -7.82
CA ARG A 138 -9.28 -16.23 -8.78
C ARG A 138 -8.99 -15.94 -10.25
N GLY A 139 -8.22 -14.89 -10.55
CA GLY A 139 -8.27 -14.20 -11.84
C GLY A 139 -9.39 -13.15 -11.86
N ILE A 140 -9.17 -12.03 -12.56
CA ILE A 140 -10.15 -10.93 -12.57
C ILE A 140 -11.44 -11.30 -13.27
N GLU A 141 -11.36 -12.05 -14.38
CA GLU A 141 -12.52 -12.50 -15.14
C GLU A 141 -13.39 -13.44 -14.31
N ASN A 142 -12.78 -14.46 -13.70
CA ASN A 142 -13.49 -15.43 -12.87
C ASN A 142 -14.11 -14.75 -11.64
N PHE A 143 -13.38 -13.85 -10.97
CA PHE A 143 -13.94 -13.17 -9.81
C PHE A 143 -15.12 -12.25 -10.17
N LEU A 144 -15.08 -11.62 -11.34
CA LEU A 144 -16.22 -10.84 -11.85
C LEU A 144 -17.44 -11.73 -12.13
N CYS A 145 -17.24 -12.95 -12.64
CA CYS A 145 -18.31 -13.94 -12.78
C CYS A 145 -18.85 -14.36 -11.41
N ASP A 146 -17.97 -14.64 -10.44
CA ASP A 146 -18.36 -15.02 -9.07
C ASP A 146 -19.23 -13.96 -8.41
N LEU A 147 -18.93 -12.67 -8.60
CA LEU A 147 -19.72 -11.57 -8.05
C LEU A 147 -21.20 -11.61 -8.48
N ALA A 148 -21.47 -12.14 -9.67
CA ALA A 148 -22.83 -12.29 -10.19
C ALA A 148 -23.44 -13.67 -9.88
N ALA A 149 -22.64 -14.73 -9.97
CA ALA A 149 -23.08 -16.11 -9.83
C ALA A 149 -23.24 -16.54 -8.36
N ASP A 150 -22.31 -16.15 -7.49
CA ASP A 150 -22.32 -16.46 -6.06
C ASP A 150 -21.80 -15.28 -5.20
N PRO A 151 -22.63 -14.25 -4.98
CA PRO A 151 -22.27 -13.11 -4.14
C PRO A 151 -21.96 -13.47 -2.68
N GLU A 152 -22.51 -14.58 -2.18
CA GLU A 152 -22.32 -15.01 -0.79
C GLU A 152 -20.96 -15.67 -0.58
N TRP A 153 -20.47 -16.42 -1.57
CA TRP A 153 -19.08 -16.87 -1.57
C TRP A 153 -18.10 -15.69 -1.65
N CYS A 154 -18.37 -14.73 -2.55
CA CYS A 154 -17.56 -13.52 -2.68
C CYS A 154 -17.48 -12.74 -1.36
N ARG A 155 -18.62 -12.59 -0.67
CA ARG A 155 -18.70 -11.95 0.65
C ARG A 155 -17.76 -12.64 1.66
N LYS A 156 -17.79 -13.97 1.73
CA LYS A 156 -16.93 -14.73 2.65
C LYS A 156 -15.44 -14.56 2.34
N LEU A 157 -15.07 -14.53 1.07
CA LEU A 157 -13.68 -14.28 0.65
C LEU A 157 -13.21 -12.88 1.04
N LEU A 158 -14.01 -11.86 0.72
CA LEU A 158 -13.73 -10.46 1.05
C LEU A 158 -13.66 -10.23 2.57
N GLU A 159 -14.56 -10.83 3.34
CA GLU A 159 -14.51 -10.79 4.81
C GLU A 159 -13.26 -11.46 5.39
N LEU A 160 -12.80 -12.57 4.81
CA LEU A 160 -11.55 -13.23 5.21
C LEU A 160 -10.36 -12.29 4.97
N ILE A 161 -10.31 -11.64 3.80
CA ILE A 161 -9.27 -10.68 3.42
C ILE A 161 -9.22 -9.53 4.43
N ILE A 162 -10.36 -8.87 4.69
CA ILE A 162 -10.43 -7.77 5.65
C ILE A 162 -10.00 -8.21 7.05
N ARG A 163 -10.44 -9.38 7.52
CA ARG A 163 -10.02 -9.91 8.83
C ARG A 163 -8.50 -10.05 8.93
N LYS A 164 -7.85 -10.53 7.87
CA LYS A 164 -6.39 -10.66 7.81
C LYS A 164 -5.72 -9.29 7.79
N ASN A 165 -6.21 -8.37 6.96
CA ASN A 165 -5.67 -7.02 6.86
C ASN A 165 -5.73 -6.28 8.19
N LEU A 166 -6.87 -6.35 8.90
CA LEU A 166 -7.04 -5.67 10.19
C LEU A 166 -6.02 -6.16 11.22
N VAL A 167 -5.80 -7.47 11.32
CA VAL A 167 -4.77 -8.03 12.23
C VAL A 167 -3.37 -7.53 11.87
N MET A 168 -3.04 -7.49 10.57
CA MET A 168 -1.72 -7.00 10.14
C MET A 168 -1.57 -5.51 10.43
N LEU A 169 -2.59 -4.70 10.10
CA LEU A 169 -2.63 -3.27 10.33
C LEU A 169 -2.54 -2.92 11.81
N GLU A 170 -3.25 -3.63 12.68
CA GLU A 170 -3.19 -3.42 14.15
C GLU A 170 -1.74 -3.50 14.64
N ASN A 171 -0.99 -4.52 14.19
CA ASN A 171 0.42 -4.69 14.56
C ASN A 171 1.31 -3.58 13.95
N ILE A 172 1.19 -3.29 12.65
CA ILE A 172 1.97 -2.25 11.96
C ILE A 172 1.75 -0.88 12.61
N LEU A 173 0.51 -0.56 12.95
CA LEU A 173 0.11 0.72 13.52
C LEU A 173 0.61 0.92 14.96
N THR A 174 1.16 -0.10 15.62
CA THR A 174 1.87 0.10 16.89
C THR A 174 3.24 0.77 16.72
N CYS A 175 3.83 0.76 15.51
CA CYS A 175 5.17 1.30 15.27
C CYS A 175 5.23 2.83 15.46
N PRO A 176 5.98 3.40 16.42
CA PRO A 176 6.00 4.85 16.63
C PRO A 176 6.74 5.64 15.54
N TYR A 177 7.44 4.94 14.64
CA TYR A 177 8.40 5.54 13.70
C TYR A 177 7.85 5.71 12.27
N ILE A 178 6.65 5.19 11.97
CA ILE A 178 5.95 5.46 10.71
C ILE A 178 5.16 6.78 10.80
N ASP A 179 5.09 7.53 9.71
CA ASP A 179 4.34 8.79 9.64
C ASP A 179 2.94 8.64 9.02
N GLY A 180 2.75 7.63 8.14
CA GLY A 180 1.46 7.35 7.49
C GLY A 180 1.36 5.94 6.90
N VAL A 181 0.17 5.61 6.40
CA VAL A 181 -0.15 4.30 5.79
C VAL A 181 -1.00 4.52 4.54
N LEU A 182 -0.45 4.25 3.37
CA LEU A 182 -1.18 4.28 2.10
C LEU A 182 -1.80 2.92 1.83
N LEU A 183 -3.11 2.88 1.62
CA LEU A 183 -3.85 1.72 1.13
C LEU A 183 -4.30 1.99 -0.29
N GLY A 184 -3.71 1.30 -1.26
CA GLY A 184 -4.11 1.39 -2.66
C GLY A 184 -5.09 0.28 -2.99
N SER A 185 -6.24 0.65 -3.59
CA SER A 185 -7.14 -0.31 -4.21
C SER A 185 -7.80 0.29 -5.46
N ASP A 186 -7.69 -0.41 -6.58
CA ASP A 186 -8.14 0.05 -7.89
C ASP A 186 -9.43 -0.66 -8.32
N TRP A 187 -10.54 0.06 -8.14
CA TRP A 187 -11.87 -0.38 -8.58
C TRP A 187 -12.31 0.28 -9.88
N GLY A 188 -11.43 1.08 -10.50
CA GLY A 188 -11.75 1.94 -11.62
C GLY A 188 -11.48 1.31 -12.98
N THR A 189 -12.26 1.74 -13.96
CA THR A 189 -11.90 1.67 -15.38
C THR A 189 -11.81 3.09 -15.93
N GLN A 190 -11.42 3.25 -17.19
CA GLN A 190 -11.39 4.56 -17.84
C GLN A 190 -12.69 5.38 -17.70
N ASN A 191 -13.86 4.71 -17.62
CA ASN A 191 -15.17 5.37 -17.69
C ASN A 191 -16.04 5.21 -16.44
N ASP A 192 -15.89 4.15 -15.66
CA ASP A 192 -16.71 3.86 -14.46
C ASP A 192 -16.03 2.79 -13.59
N LEU A 193 -16.68 2.39 -12.49
CA LEU A 193 -16.29 1.22 -11.70
C LEU A 193 -16.22 -0.05 -12.57
N ILE A 194 -15.30 -0.96 -12.22
CA ILE A 194 -15.19 -2.30 -12.82
C ILE A 194 -16.44 -3.15 -12.56
N MET A 195 -17.18 -2.84 -11.48
CA MET A 195 -18.39 -3.55 -11.05
C MET A 195 -19.57 -2.58 -10.88
N SER A 196 -20.78 -3.11 -10.78
CA SER A 196 -21.95 -2.25 -10.55
C SER A 196 -21.81 -1.43 -9.24
N PRO A 197 -22.31 -0.18 -9.19
CA PRO A 197 -22.27 0.61 -7.96
C PRO A 197 -22.96 -0.06 -6.77
N GLU A 198 -23.96 -0.91 -7.02
CA GLU A 198 -24.62 -1.71 -5.99
C GLU A 198 -23.69 -2.78 -5.43
N CYS A 199 -23.03 -3.55 -6.30
CA CYS A 199 -22.02 -4.55 -5.92
C CYS A 199 -20.90 -3.93 -5.07
N PHE A 200 -20.35 -2.79 -5.50
CA PHE A 200 -19.33 -2.08 -4.73
C PHE A 200 -19.82 -1.72 -3.32
N ARG A 201 -21.04 -1.18 -3.21
CA ARG A 201 -21.62 -0.78 -1.90
C ARG A 201 -21.87 -1.97 -0.98
N THR A 202 -22.27 -3.12 -1.51
CA THR A 202 -22.70 -4.28 -0.71
C THR A 202 -21.57 -5.24 -0.36
N LEU A 203 -20.51 -5.30 -1.18
CA LEU A 203 -19.41 -6.27 -1.02
C LEU A 203 -18.07 -5.62 -0.70
N ILE A 204 -17.74 -4.46 -1.28
CA ILE A 204 -16.38 -3.88 -1.18
C ILE A 204 -16.32 -2.78 -0.12
N LYS A 205 -17.23 -1.81 -0.21
CA LYS A 205 -17.17 -0.53 0.52
C LYS A 205 -17.02 -0.68 2.04
N GLU A 206 -17.78 -1.58 2.65
CA GLU A 206 -17.74 -1.74 4.11
C GLU A 206 -16.44 -2.38 4.61
N GLY A 207 -15.77 -3.21 3.78
CA GLY A 207 -14.44 -3.73 4.08
C GLY A 207 -13.40 -2.62 4.12
N GLU A 208 -13.35 -1.81 3.06
CA GLU A 208 -12.46 -0.64 2.94
C GLU A 208 -12.60 0.31 4.13
N ILE A 209 -13.85 0.64 4.49
CA ILE A 209 -14.15 1.54 5.60
C ILE A 209 -13.58 1.03 6.93
N GLN A 210 -13.53 -0.29 7.15
CA GLN A 210 -12.97 -0.85 8.38
C GLN A 210 -11.46 -0.59 8.47
N GLU A 211 -10.72 -0.83 7.40
CA GLU A 211 -9.28 -0.55 7.34
C GLU A 211 -9.01 0.95 7.54
N TYR A 212 -9.83 1.81 6.91
CA TYR A 212 -9.68 3.27 6.99
C TYR A 212 -9.96 3.79 8.40
N LYS A 213 -11.01 3.28 9.06
CA LYS A 213 -11.33 3.62 10.44
C LYS A 213 -10.20 3.23 11.39
N LEU A 214 -9.64 2.03 11.21
CA LEU A 214 -8.53 1.55 12.02
C LEU A 214 -7.32 2.50 11.90
N ILE A 215 -6.92 2.88 10.68
CA ILE A 215 -5.82 3.81 10.47
C ILE A 215 -6.13 5.20 11.08
N LYS A 216 -7.32 5.77 10.82
CA LYS A 216 -7.73 7.10 11.32
C LYS A 216 -7.65 7.20 12.85
N ASN A 217 -8.06 6.15 13.56
CA ASN A 217 -8.06 6.14 15.03
C ASN A 217 -6.66 6.27 15.65
N THR A 218 -5.60 5.98 14.91
CA THR A 218 -4.22 6.03 15.42
C THR A 218 -3.54 7.40 15.24
N ARG A 219 -4.25 8.41 14.72
CA ARG A 219 -3.73 9.76 14.39
C ARG A 219 -2.51 9.78 13.45
N LYS A 220 -2.19 8.65 12.82
CA LYS A 220 -1.17 8.56 11.76
C LYS A 220 -1.78 9.04 10.46
N MET A 221 -1.09 9.96 9.81
CA MET A 221 -1.69 10.90 8.87
C MET A 221 -1.18 10.60 7.48
N PHE A 222 -1.83 9.66 6.79
CA PHE A 222 -2.28 9.80 5.40
C PHE A 222 -2.94 8.50 4.92
N LEU A 223 -4.12 8.57 4.32
CA LEU A 223 -4.78 7.50 3.57
C LEU A 223 -5.03 8.04 2.16
N TYR A 224 -4.43 7.43 1.14
CA TYR A 224 -4.64 7.77 -0.26
C TYR A 224 -5.19 6.55 -0.98
N ILE A 225 -6.41 6.69 -1.49
CA ILE A 225 -7.05 5.69 -2.35
C ILE A 225 -6.63 6.04 -3.78
N HIS A 226 -5.90 5.14 -4.42
CA HIS A 226 -5.61 5.27 -5.85
C HIS A 226 -6.69 4.55 -6.65
N VAL A 227 -7.59 5.30 -7.28
CA VAL A 227 -8.55 4.77 -8.26
C VAL A 227 -8.21 5.38 -9.61
N GLU A 228 -7.91 4.57 -10.62
CA GLU A 228 -7.69 5.08 -11.97
C GLU A 228 -9.03 5.12 -12.74
N ILE A 229 -9.67 6.29 -12.78
CA ILE A 229 -10.80 6.57 -13.70
C ILE A 229 -10.41 7.73 -14.61
N SER A 230 -10.24 7.45 -15.91
CA SER A 230 -9.60 8.37 -16.86
C SER A 230 -10.41 9.62 -17.20
N TYR A 231 -11.71 9.70 -16.89
CA TYR A 231 -12.47 10.93 -17.06
C TYR A 231 -13.37 11.25 -15.86
N GLY A 232 -12.92 12.21 -15.06
CA GLY A 232 -13.83 13.09 -14.35
C GLY A 232 -14.61 12.48 -13.19
N LEU A 233 -13.91 11.84 -12.24
CA LEU A 233 -14.33 11.90 -10.85
C LEU A 233 -13.11 12.19 -9.97
N TRP A 234 -12.98 13.43 -9.52
CA TRP A 234 -12.17 13.74 -8.35
C TRP A 234 -12.81 12.99 -7.18
N MET A 235 -12.29 11.82 -6.82
CA MET A 235 -12.52 11.32 -5.47
C MET A 235 -11.78 12.28 -4.54
N THR A 236 -12.58 13.15 -3.94
CA THR A 236 -12.18 14.13 -2.97
C THR A 236 -11.23 13.48 -1.96
N LEU A 237 -10.14 14.16 -1.66
CA LEU A 237 -9.51 14.12 -0.34
C LEU A 237 -10.62 14.44 0.68
N GLN A 238 -11.42 13.44 1.03
CA GLN A 238 -12.45 13.62 2.02
C GLN A 238 -11.73 13.64 3.36
N ARG A 239 -11.53 14.87 3.83
CA ARG A 239 -11.63 15.17 5.25
C ARG A 239 -13.04 14.71 5.68
N TRP A 240 -13.19 13.43 5.99
CA TRP A 240 -14.32 12.95 6.74
C TRP A 240 -14.14 13.54 8.12
N GLU A 241 -14.94 14.56 8.45
CA GLU A 241 -14.97 15.22 9.76
C GLU A 241 -14.91 14.19 10.92
#